data_AF-A0A966E383-F1
#
_entry.id   AF-A0A966E383-F1
#
_cell.length_a   1.000
_cell.length_b   1.000
_cell.length_c   1.000
_cell.angle_alpha   90.00
_cell.angle_beta   90.00
_cell.angle_gamma   90.00
#
_symmetry.space_group_name_H-M   'P 1'
#
loop_
_entity.id
_entity.type
_entity.pdbx_description
1 polymer ?
#
loop_
_entity_poly.entity_id
_entity_poly.type
_entity_poly.pdbx_seq_one_letter_code
_entity_poly.pdbx_strand_id
1 'polypeptide(L)'
;QEPGEALSLMPPDLVGNKVNWVRALREGYIAPRNRVLEDTTVKLLDSKVIMMNTGEMPLVVFPHLTHTEWLDCSNCHEGIFKSEAGATPVNMFQILQGKYCGRCHGAVSFPLTECRRCHSMSRSELKTR
;
A
#
# COMPACT_ATOMS: atom_id res chain seq x y z
N GLN A 1 -27.79 9.81 0.38
CA GLN A 1 -26.84 10.27 1.41
C GLN A 1 -25.64 10.83 0.67
N GLU A 2 -25.22 12.05 0.98
CA GLU A 2 -24.02 12.63 0.38
C GLU A 2 -22.78 11.91 0.95
N PRO A 3 -21.91 11.32 0.12
CA PRO A 3 -20.76 10.55 0.61
C PRO A 3 -19.86 11.33 1.57
N GLY A 4 -19.75 12.65 1.38
CA GLY A 4 -18.92 13.51 2.24
C GLY A 4 -19.38 13.56 3.69
N GLU A 5 -20.68 13.51 3.97
CA GLU A 5 -21.21 13.53 5.34
C GLU A 5 -20.84 12.24 6.09
N ALA A 6 -21.00 11.09 5.44
CA ALA A 6 -20.65 9.80 6.03
C ALA A 6 -19.12 9.68 6.29
N LEU A 7 -18.30 10.22 5.39
CA LEU A 7 -16.84 10.18 5.53
C LEU A 7 -16.30 11.21 6.53
N SER A 8 -17.07 12.23 6.91
CA SER A 8 -16.63 13.26 7.87
C SER A 8 -16.31 12.73 9.27
N LEU A 9 -16.88 11.57 9.63
CA LEU A 9 -16.64 10.88 10.90
C LEU A 9 -15.34 10.04 10.90
N MET A 10 -14.70 9.88 9.74
CA MET A 10 -13.52 9.03 9.59
C MET A 10 -12.21 9.82 9.85
N PRO A 11 -11.10 9.12 10.16
CA PRO A 11 -9.79 9.75 10.26
C PRO A 11 -9.42 10.53 8.99
N PRO A 12 -9.05 11.81 9.10
CA PRO A 12 -8.80 12.63 7.92
C PRO A 12 -7.48 12.27 7.23
N ASP A 13 -7.45 12.47 5.92
CA ASP A 13 -6.26 12.48 5.08
C ASP A 13 -6.26 13.74 4.18
N LEU A 14 -5.09 14.11 3.66
CA LEU A 14 -4.89 15.29 2.81
C LEU A 14 -5.21 15.01 1.33
N VAL A 15 -5.37 13.75 0.94
CA VAL A 15 -5.48 13.31 -0.47
C VAL A 15 -6.63 12.35 -0.71
N GLY A 16 -6.93 12.08 -1.99
CA GLY A 16 -8.02 11.18 -2.38
C GLY A 16 -9.37 11.65 -1.86
N ASN A 17 -10.14 10.72 -1.29
CA ASN A 17 -11.44 11.00 -0.65
C ASN A 17 -11.33 11.59 0.78
N LYS A 18 -10.14 12.07 1.16
CA LYS A 18 -9.84 12.71 2.45
C LYS A 18 -9.99 11.80 3.67
N VAL A 19 -9.95 10.49 3.48
CA VAL A 19 -9.98 9.50 4.57
C VAL A 19 -8.68 8.70 4.61
N ASN A 20 -8.11 8.58 5.81
CA ASN A 20 -6.98 7.71 6.07
C ASN A 20 -7.50 6.31 6.45
N TRP A 21 -7.69 5.46 5.45
CA TRP A 21 -8.25 4.12 5.62
C TRP A 21 -7.39 3.21 6.50
N VAL A 22 -6.06 3.38 6.47
CA VAL A 22 -5.16 2.61 7.34
C VAL A 22 -5.40 2.95 8.81
N ARG A 23 -5.51 4.24 9.14
CA ARG A 23 -5.91 4.68 10.50
C ARG A 23 -7.32 4.20 10.83
N ALA A 24 -8.28 4.35 9.92
CA ALA A 24 -9.66 3.96 10.15
C ALA A 24 -9.78 2.49 10.60
N LEU A 25 -9.04 1.59 9.94
CA LEU A 25 -8.98 0.19 10.33
C LEU A 25 -8.30 -0.01 11.69
N ARG A 26 -7.10 0.53 11.87
CA ARG A 26 -6.28 0.28 13.07
C ARG A 26 -6.82 0.93 14.35
N GLU A 27 -7.51 2.05 14.21
CA GLU A 27 -8.16 2.76 15.32
C GLU A 27 -9.60 2.28 15.56
N GLY A 28 -10.10 1.33 14.75
CA GLY A 28 -11.40 0.70 14.97
C GLY A 28 -12.62 1.53 14.53
N TYR A 29 -12.43 2.55 13.68
CA TYR A 29 -13.54 3.27 13.04
C TYR A 29 -14.34 2.36 12.11
N ILE A 30 -13.69 1.31 11.58
CA ILE A 30 -14.30 0.27 10.78
C ILE A 30 -13.81 -1.11 11.25
N ALA A 31 -14.67 -2.11 11.09
CA ALA A 31 -14.36 -3.51 11.40
C ALA A 31 -14.87 -4.41 10.24
N PRO A 32 -14.23 -4.36 9.07
CA PRO A 32 -14.63 -5.19 7.93
C PRO A 32 -14.45 -6.68 8.26
N ARG A 33 -15.30 -7.52 7.65
CA ARG A 33 -15.13 -8.98 7.75
C ARG A 33 -13.81 -9.35 7.07
N ASN A 34 -12.95 -10.08 7.79
CA ASN A 34 -11.62 -10.47 7.30
C ASN A 34 -11.63 -11.73 6.42
N ARG A 35 -12.73 -12.47 6.39
CA ARG A 35 -12.95 -13.63 5.52
C ARG A 35 -14.44 -13.78 5.20
N VAL A 36 -14.70 -14.38 4.04
CA VAL A 36 -16.07 -14.71 3.61
C VAL A 36 -16.45 -16.13 4.06
N LEU A 37 -15.55 -17.09 3.84
CA LEU A 37 -15.73 -18.49 4.25
C LEU A 37 -15.05 -18.75 5.60
N GLU A 38 -15.62 -19.63 6.40
CA GLU A 38 -15.15 -19.87 7.78
C GLU A 38 -13.77 -20.53 7.85
N ASP A 39 -13.45 -21.39 6.87
CA ASP A 39 -12.21 -22.16 6.73
C ASP A 39 -11.04 -21.35 6.16
N THR A 40 -11.30 -20.13 5.67
CA THR A 40 -10.27 -19.28 5.09
C THR A 40 -9.34 -18.74 6.18
N THR A 41 -8.07 -19.13 6.11
CA THR A 41 -7.03 -18.61 7.01
C THR A 41 -6.49 -17.27 6.49
N VAL A 42 -6.70 -16.21 7.26
CA VAL A 42 -6.16 -14.87 6.95
C VAL A 42 -4.66 -14.84 7.29
N LYS A 43 -3.83 -14.48 6.31
CA LYS A 43 -2.37 -14.39 6.47
C LYS A 43 -1.94 -12.94 6.50
N LEU A 44 -1.57 -12.46 7.69
CA LEU A 44 -0.92 -11.16 7.86
C LEU A 44 0.60 -11.34 7.78
N LEU A 45 1.28 -10.42 7.10
CA LEU A 45 2.73 -10.44 6.99
C LEU A 45 3.32 -9.09 7.37
N ASP A 46 4.00 -9.01 8.51
CA ASP A 46 4.70 -7.80 8.95
C ASP A 46 6.17 -7.81 8.51
N SER A 47 6.36 -7.66 7.20
CA SER A 47 7.68 -7.46 6.61
C SER A 47 7.68 -6.25 5.68
N LYS A 48 8.86 -5.70 5.45
CA LYS A 48 9.05 -4.55 4.56
C LYS A 48 10.02 -4.92 3.45
N VAL A 49 9.66 -4.60 2.20
CA VAL A 49 10.55 -4.70 1.05
C VAL A 49 11.09 -3.31 0.75
N ILE A 50 12.41 -3.19 0.61
CA ILE A 50 13.09 -1.94 0.29
C ILE A 50 13.53 -1.99 -1.17
N MET A 51 13.04 -1.06 -2.00
CA MET A 51 13.47 -0.94 -3.38
C MET A 51 14.51 0.17 -3.51
N MET A 52 15.71 -0.20 -3.97
CA MET A 52 16.88 0.67 -3.95
C MET A 52 17.12 1.46 -5.23
N ASN A 53 16.52 1.03 -6.35
CA ASN A 53 16.68 1.63 -7.66
C ASN A 53 15.71 2.83 -7.85
N THR A 54 15.96 3.92 -7.12
CA THR A 54 15.10 5.12 -7.09
C THR A 54 15.78 6.39 -7.61
N GLY A 55 16.97 6.27 -8.21
CA GLY A 55 17.76 7.43 -8.62
C GLY A 55 18.11 8.33 -7.43
N GLU A 56 17.89 9.64 -7.56
CA GLU A 56 18.15 10.63 -6.51
C GLU A 56 17.07 10.67 -5.42
N MET A 57 15.89 10.10 -5.68
CA MET A 57 14.81 10.04 -4.71
C MET A 57 15.18 9.09 -3.55
N PRO A 58 14.60 9.30 -2.35
CA PRO A 58 14.70 8.34 -1.26
C PRO A 58 14.30 6.92 -1.70
N LEU A 59 14.76 5.93 -0.97
CA LEU A 59 14.42 4.54 -1.18
C LEU A 59 12.92 4.32 -0.98
N VAL A 60 12.35 3.39 -1.75
CA VAL A 60 10.95 3.02 -1.60
C VAL A 60 10.83 1.93 -0.54
N VAL A 61 9.88 2.11 0.37
CA VAL A 61 9.51 1.09 1.37
C VAL A 61 8.12 0.59 1.06
N PHE A 62 8.00 -0.71 0.82
CA PHE A 62 6.75 -1.42 0.67
C PHE A 62 6.46 -2.25 1.93
N PRO A 63 5.49 -1.86 2.78
CA PRO A 63 5.09 -2.65 3.95
C PRO A 63 4.03 -3.68 3.58
N HIS A 64 4.30 -4.97 3.78
CA HIS A 64 3.29 -6.02 3.58
C HIS A 64 2.12 -5.90 4.54
N LEU A 65 2.34 -5.48 5.80
CA LEU A 65 1.29 -5.46 6.82
C LEU A 65 0.10 -4.61 6.37
N THR A 66 0.37 -3.37 5.96
CA THR A 66 -0.68 -2.43 5.50
C THR A 66 -1.47 -2.95 4.29
N HIS A 67 -0.89 -3.83 3.47
CA HIS A 67 -1.58 -4.42 2.34
C HIS A 67 -2.33 -5.70 2.74
N THR A 68 -1.69 -6.56 3.54
CA THR A 68 -2.26 -7.84 4.00
C THR A 68 -3.38 -7.66 5.04
N GLU A 69 -3.47 -6.50 5.67
CA GLU A 69 -4.64 -6.08 6.45
C GLU A 69 -5.92 -5.98 5.60
N TRP A 70 -5.80 -5.82 4.28
CA TRP A 70 -6.91 -5.61 3.35
C TRP A 70 -7.04 -6.67 2.25
N LEU A 71 -5.91 -7.27 1.85
CA LEU A 71 -5.79 -8.09 0.66
C LEU A 71 -5.10 -9.42 0.98
N ASP A 72 -5.48 -10.46 0.25
CA ASP A 72 -4.81 -11.75 0.31
C ASP A 72 -3.52 -11.77 -0.54
N CYS A 73 -2.61 -12.69 -0.25
CA CYS A 73 -1.36 -12.86 -0.98
C CYS A 73 -1.60 -13.03 -2.49
N SER A 74 -2.66 -13.76 -2.87
CA SER A 74 -3.03 -14.03 -4.25
C SER A 74 -3.46 -12.79 -5.05
N ASN A 75 -3.83 -11.69 -4.37
CA ASN A 75 -4.13 -10.43 -5.05
C ASN A 75 -2.88 -9.79 -5.66
N CYS A 76 -1.69 -10.14 -5.18
CA CYS A 76 -0.43 -9.57 -5.66
C CYS A 76 0.47 -10.62 -6.32
N HIS A 77 0.53 -11.83 -5.77
CA HIS A 77 1.44 -12.90 -6.18
C HIS A 77 0.70 -14.05 -6.86
N GLU A 78 1.23 -14.66 -7.92
CA GLU A 78 2.46 -14.35 -8.69
C GLU A 78 2.18 -13.39 -9.87
N GLY A 79 1.00 -12.76 -9.89
CA GLY A 79 0.50 -12.00 -11.04
C GLY A 79 1.11 -10.61 -11.21
N ILE A 80 1.09 -9.80 -10.15
CA ILE A 80 1.62 -8.41 -10.19
C ILE A 80 3.10 -8.41 -9.80
N PHE A 81 3.47 -9.19 -8.78
CA PHE A 81 4.82 -9.30 -8.27
C PHE A 81 5.22 -10.77 -8.11
N LYS A 82 6.52 -11.03 -8.25
CA LYS A 82 7.16 -12.28 -7.82
C LYS A 82 7.34 -12.31 -6.31
N SER A 83 7.20 -13.48 -5.68
CA SER A 83 7.47 -13.69 -4.23
C SER A 83 8.95 -13.64 -3.87
N GLU A 84 9.72 -12.76 -4.53
CA GLU A 84 11.14 -12.56 -4.32
C GLU A 84 11.49 -11.08 -4.52
N ALA A 85 12.18 -10.48 -3.54
CA ALA A 85 12.56 -9.09 -3.58
C ALA A 85 13.53 -8.82 -4.74
N GLY A 86 13.23 -7.83 -5.57
CA GLY A 86 14.06 -7.47 -6.74
C GLY A 86 13.85 -8.33 -7.98
N ALA A 87 13.14 -9.46 -7.90
CA ALA A 87 12.86 -10.31 -9.07
C ALA A 87 11.85 -9.68 -10.05
N THR A 88 11.04 -8.73 -9.59
CA THR A 88 10.11 -7.98 -10.45
C THR A 88 10.75 -6.65 -10.89
N PRO A 89 10.95 -6.41 -12.20
CA PRO A 89 11.61 -5.20 -12.69
C PRO A 89 10.65 -4.01 -12.71
N VAL A 90 10.39 -3.43 -11.55
CA VAL A 90 9.49 -2.28 -11.37
C VAL A 90 10.19 -0.98 -11.74
N ASN A 91 9.52 -0.11 -12.49
CA ASN A 91 9.93 1.29 -12.66
C ASN A 91 8.72 2.24 -12.68
N MET A 92 8.99 3.53 -12.47
CA MET A 92 7.93 4.54 -12.36
C MET A 92 7.11 4.70 -13.65
N PHE A 93 7.73 4.55 -14.82
CA PHE A 93 7.01 4.64 -16.10
C PHE A 93 5.93 3.55 -16.21
N GLN A 94 6.26 2.31 -15.87
CA GLN A 94 5.30 1.20 -15.84
C GLN A 94 4.23 1.39 -14.77
N ILE A 95 4.59 1.97 -13.62
CA ILE A 95 3.63 2.32 -12.56
C ILE A 95 2.59 3.33 -13.09
N LEU A 96 3.03 4.39 -13.79
CA LEU A 96 2.13 5.37 -14.39
C LEU A 96 1.23 4.77 -15.49
N GLN A 97 1.67 3.68 -16.14
CA GLN A 97 0.87 2.90 -17.09
C GLN A 97 -0.09 1.90 -16.42
N GLY A 98 -0.29 1.98 -15.11
CA GLY A 98 -1.21 1.11 -14.37
C GLY A 98 -0.66 -0.29 -14.08
N LYS A 99 0.67 -0.49 -14.12
CA LYS A 99 1.31 -1.75 -13.71
C LYS A 99 1.82 -1.64 -12.26
N TYR A 100 2.11 -2.77 -11.63
CA TYR A 100 2.68 -2.84 -10.27
C TYR A 100 1.86 -2.02 -9.27
N CYS A 101 2.48 -1.06 -8.57
CA CYS A 101 1.82 -0.16 -7.63
C CYS A 101 0.62 0.59 -8.26
N GLY A 102 0.74 0.94 -9.54
CA GLY A 102 -0.28 1.67 -10.30
C GLY A 102 -1.52 0.85 -10.64
N ARG A 103 -1.52 -0.47 -10.38
CA ARG A 103 -2.74 -1.29 -10.45
C ARG A 103 -3.80 -0.82 -9.44
N CYS A 104 -3.35 -0.25 -8.32
CA CYS A 104 -4.23 0.16 -7.21
C CYS A 104 -4.03 1.63 -6.82
N HIS A 105 -2.80 2.13 -6.70
CA HIS A 105 -2.55 3.53 -6.34
C HIS A 105 -2.97 4.48 -7.47
N GLY A 106 -3.88 5.40 -7.16
CA GLY A 106 -4.53 6.30 -8.13
C GLY A 106 -5.96 5.91 -8.48
N ALA A 107 -6.34 4.63 -8.34
CA ALA A 107 -7.70 4.15 -8.61
C ALA A 107 -8.44 3.72 -7.34
N VAL A 108 -7.75 2.98 -6.46
CA VAL A 108 -8.29 2.37 -5.24
C VAL A 108 -7.63 2.93 -3.98
N SER A 109 -6.36 3.33 -4.09
CA SER A 109 -5.58 3.92 -3.01
C SER A 109 -5.09 5.33 -3.39
N PHE A 110 -4.39 5.99 -2.47
CA PHE A 110 -3.89 7.35 -2.63
C PHE A 110 -3.17 7.57 -3.98
N PRO A 111 -3.22 8.80 -4.54
CA PRO A 111 -2.68 9.08 -5.87
C PRO A 111 -1.15 8.97 -5.93
N LEU A 112 -0.64 8.59 -7.10
CA LEU A 112 0.80 8.43 -7.34
C LEU A 112 1.60 9.74 -7.25
N THR A 113 0.94 10.89 -7.11
CA THR A 113 1.56 12.19 -6.85
C THR A 113 2.14 12.31 -5.44
N GLU A 114 1.74 11.44 -4.51
CA GLU A 114 2.23 11.43 -3.13
C GLU A 114 3.57 10.70 -3.01
N CYS A 115 4.61 11.23 -3.67
CA CYS A 115 5.91 10.57 -3.81
C CYS A 115 6.49 10.09 -2.47
N ARG A 116 6.36 10.91 -1.42
CA ARG A 116 6.94 10.65 -0.09
C ARG A 116 6.26 9.51 0.68
N ARG A 117 5.07 9.07 0.27
CA ARG A 117 4.40 7.90 0.89
C ARG A 117 5.09 6.59 0.52
N CYS A 118 5.68 6.52 -0.67
CA CYS A 118 6.46 5.38 -1.11
C CYS A 118 7.95 5.61 -0.84
N HIS A 119 8.47 6.76 -1.29
CA HIS A 119 9.87 7.19 -1.12
C HIS A 119 10.11 7.75 0.28
N SER A 120 10.04 6.88 1.28
CA SER A 120 9.96 7.23 2.70
C SER A 120 11.22 6.89 3.51
N MET A 121 12.22 6.25 2.90
CA MET A 121 13.47 5.91 3.59
C MET A 121 14.67 6.58 2.91
N SER A 122 15.45 7.32 3.67
CA SER A 122 16.69 7.93 3.17
C SER A 122 17.78 6.89 2.93
N ARG A 123 18.73 7.22 2.05
CA ARG A 123 19.90 6.36 1.78
C ARG A 123 20.84 6.25 3.00
N SER A 124 20.86 7.25 3.87
CA SER A 124 21.64 7.23 5.11
C SER A 124 21.07 6.23 6.12
N GLU A 125 19.75 6.16 6.27
CA GLU A 125 19.08 5.22 7.19
C GLU A 125 19.33 3.75 6.83
N LEU A 126 19.53 3.44 5.55
CA LEU A 126 19.88 2.08 5.12
C LEU A 126 21.28 1.67 5.61
N LYS A 127 22.25 2.59 5.63
CA LYS A 127 23.65 2.29 6.01
C LYS A 127 23.83 2.05 7.52
N THR A 128 22.86 2.47 8.31
CA THR A 128 22.87 2.33 9.78
C THR A 128 22.19 1.06 10.28
N ARG A 129 21.71 0.20 9.37
CA ARG A 129 21.15 -1.12 9.66
C ARG A 129 22.10 -2.21 9.22
#